data_AF-A0A0W1KHK1-F1
#
_entry.id   AF-A0A0W1KHK1-F1
#
_cell.length_a   1.000
_cell.length_b   1.000
_cell.length_c   1.000
_cell.angle_alpha   90.00
_cell.angle_beta   90.00
_cell.angle_gamma   90.00
#
_symmetry.space_group_name_H-M   'P 1'
#
loop_
_entity.id
_entity.type
_entity.pdbx_description
1 polymer ?
#
loop_
_entity_poly.entity_id
_entity_poly.type
_entity_poly.pdbx_seq_one_letter_code
_entity_poly.pdbx_strand_id
1 'polypeptide(L)'
;MGVALVFCAIMLVIGWVSVGMAGWTSGFIVTAVLGTVAVGAGLWGWREDSAYWVGTGALGAGLLFPTVAGIVPMILGFIIFILLISLRLFLNA
;
A
#
# COMPACT_ATOMS: atom_id res chain seq x y z
N MET A 1 -1.18 -12.45 4.53
CA MET A 1 -1.03 -11.11 5.15
C MET A 1 0.42 -10.60 5.11
N GLY A 2 1.43 -11.40 5.46
CA GLY A 2 2.83 -10.98 5.46
C GLY A 2 3.33 -10.32 4.16
N VAL A 3 2.98 -10.89 2.99
CA VAL A 3 3.36 -10.33 1.68
C VAL A 3 2.85 -8.90 1.48
N ALA A 4 1.62 -8.60 1.92
CA ALA A 4 1.04 -7.27 1.83
C ALA A 4 1.74 -6.27 2.76
N LEU A 5 2.13 -6.68 3.96
CA LEU A 5 2.89 -5.84 4.89
C LEU A 5 4.31 -5.55 4.38
N VAL A 6 4.96 -6.55 3.79
CA VAL A 6 6.27 -6.37 3.14
C VAL A 6 6.13 -5.39 1.97
N PHE A 7 5.09 -5.54 1.14
CA PHE A 7 4.80 -4.61 0.07
C PHE A 7 4.57 -3.19 0.58
N CYS A 8 3.75 -3.01 1.63
CA CYS A 8 3.55 -1.71 2.29
C CYS A 8 4.85 -1.10 2.79
N ALA A 9 5.73 -1.88 3.42
CA ALA A 9 7.02 -1.40 3.93
C ALA A 9 7.95 -0.97 2.80
N ILE A 10 8.01 -1.75 1.70
CA ILE A 10 8.77 -1.39 0.51
C ILE A 10 8.24 -0.09 -0.10
N MET A 11 6.91 0.04 -0.25
CA MET A 11 6.29 1.23 -0.80
C MET A 11 6.49 2.47 0.05
N LEU A 12 6.50 2.32 1.39
CA LEU A 12 6.80 3.40 2.30
C LEU A 12 8.20 3.97 2.05
N VAL A 13 9.21 3.10 1.93
CA VAL A 13 10.60 3.52 1.66
C VAL A 13 10.71 4.12 0.26
N ILE A 14 10.26 3.41 -0.78
CA ILE A 14 10.36 3.86 -2.18
C ILE A 14 9.62 5.17 -2.39
N GLY A 15 8.44 5.32 -1.80
CA GLY A 15 7.62 6.52 -1.91
C GLY A 15 8.32 7.75 -1.36
N TRP A 16 8.83 7.69 -0.12
CA TRP A 16 9.55 8.81 0.49
C TRP A 16 10.88 9.12 -0.22
N VAL A 17 11.61 8.10 -0.68
CA VAL A 17 12.81 8.31 -1.52
C VAL A 17 12.46 9.02 -2.83
N SER A 18 11.35 8.63 -3.47
CA SER A 18 10.90 9.25 -4.73
C SER A 18 10.54 10.72 -4.53
N VAL A 19 9.91 11.09 -3.40
CA VAL A 19 9.67 12.51 -3.05
C VAL A 19 10.99 13.27 -2.91
N GLY A 20 11.97 12.68 -2.21
CA GLY A 20 13.29 13.29 -2.04
C GLY A 20 14.02 13.53 -3.37
N MET A 21 13.86 12.63 -4.34
CA MET A 21 14.47 12.73 -5.67
C MET A 21 13.71 13.67 -6.61
N ALA A 22 12.38 13.67 -6.57
CA ALA A 22 11.53 14.47 -7.48
C ALA A 22 11.38 15.93 -7.02
N GLY A 23 11.82 16.26 -5.81
CA GLY A 23 11.68 17.56 -5.19
C GLY A 23 10.44 17.63 -4.30
N TRP A 24 10.56 18.39 -3.21
CA TRP A 24 9.56 18.55 -2.16
C TRP A 24 8.40 19.47 -2.60
N THR A 25 7.68 19.07 -3.65
CA THR A 25 6.49 19.79 -4.10
C THR A 25 5.29 19.41 -3.24
N SER A 26 4.35 20.33 -3.06
CA SER A 26 3.16 20.11 -2.24
C SER A 26 2.36 18.88 -2.69
N GLY A 27 2.26 18.64 -4.00
CA GLY A 27 1.58 17.46 -4.55
C GLY A 27 2.21 16.15 -4.11
N PHE A 28 3.54 16.02 -4.23
CA PHE A 28 4.25 14.79 -3.83
C PHE A 28 4.22 14.56 -2.32
N ILE A 29 4.28 15.62 -1.52
CA ILE A 29 4.18 15.51 -0.06
C ILE A 29 2.79 15.02 0.33
N VAL A 30 1.72 15.58 -0.24
CA VAL A 30 0.35 15.17 0.07
C VAL A 30 0.12 13.70 -0.26
N THR A 31 0.53 13.26 -1.44
CA THR A 31 0.34 11.85 -1.85
C THR A 31 1.18 10.89 -1.02
N ALA A 32 2.42 11.26 -0.65
CA ALA A 32 3.24 10.47 0.26
C ALA A 32 2.64 10.39 1.68
N VAL A 33 2.12 11.49 2.23
CA VAL A 33 1.44 11.47 3.53
C VAL A 33 0.21 10.56 3.50
N LEU A 34 -0.64 10.67 2.47
CA LEU A 34 -1.80 9.80 2.30
C LEU A 34 -1.40 8.33 2.13
N GLY A 35 -0.33 8.04 1.37
CA GLY A 35 0.24 6.70 1.26
C GLY A 35 0.74 6.16 2.59
N THR A 36 1.32 7.01 3.44
CA THR A 36 1.78 6.65 4.78
C THR A 36 0.59 6.30 5.69
N VAL A 37 -0.52 7.05 5.58
CA VAL A 37 -1.78 6.73 6.28
C VAL A 37 -2.35 5.39 5.80
N ALA A 38 -2.31 5.10 4.51
CA ALA A 38 -2.73 3.80 3.98
C ALA A 38 -1.89 2.63 4.53
N VAL A 39 -0.57 2.80 4.65
CA VAL A 39 0.29 1.82 5.33
C VAL A 39 -0.10 1.65 6.79
N GLY A 40 -0.41 2.75 7.48
CA GLY A 40 -0.95 2.73 8.84
C GLY A 40 -2.25 1.92 8.97
N ALA A 41 -3.18 2.10 8.03
CA ALA A 41 -4.42 1.31 7.97
C ALA A 41 -4.13 -0.19 7.73
N GLY A 42 -3.15 -0.52 6.90
CA GLY A 42 -2.71 -1.91 6.69
C GLY A 42 -2.11 -2.54 7.94
N LEU A 43 -1.31 -1.79 8.70
CA LEU A 43 -0.74 -2.22 10.00
C LEU A 43 -1.82 -2.40 11.07
N TRP A 44 -2.81 -1.50 11.11
CA TRP A 44 -3.98 -1.64 11.98
C TRP A 44 -4.77 -2.90 11.62
N GLY A 45 -5.05 -3.10 10.33
CA GLY A 45 -5.75 -4.29 9.84
C GLY A 45 -5.06 -5.59 10.21
N TRP A 46 -3.72 -5.60 10.24
CA TRP A 46 -2.97 -6.76 10.70
C TRP A 46 -3.15 -7.02 12.19
N ARG A 47 -3.20 -5.97 13.03
CA ARG A 47 -3.49 -6.13 14.47
C ARG A 47 -4.90 -6.66 14.75
N GLU A 48 -5.86 -6.34 13.89
CA GLU A 48 -7.25 -6.81 14.01
C GLU A 48 -7.51 -8.13 13.24
N ASP A 49 -6.48 -8.78 12.69
CA ASP A 49 -6.62 -9.99 11.84
C ASP A 49 -7.61 -9.81 10.66
N SER A 50 -7.77 -8.57 10.20
CA SER A 50 -8.67 -8.19 9.11
C SER A 50 -7.93 -8.13 7.78
N ALA A 51 -8.18 -9.16 6.95
CA ALA A 51 -7.62 -9.24 5.60
C ALA A 51 -8.08 -8.08 4.70
N TYR A 52 -9.28 -7.55 4.95
CA TYR A 52 -9.82 -6.42 4.21
C TYR A 52 -8.99 -5.15 4.43
N TRP A 53 -8.71 -4.80 5.70
CA TRP A 53 -7.90 -3.64 6.07
C TRP A 53 -6.44 -3.77 5.61
N VAL A 54 -5.86 -4.97 5.73
CA VAL A 54 -4.50 -5.23 5.22
C VAL A 54 -4.45 -5.07 3.70
N GLY A 55 -5.45 -5.58 2.99
CA GLY A 55 -5.57 -5.44 1.55
C GLY A 55 -5.72 -3.99 1.11
N THR A 56 -6.63 -3.22 1.71
CA THR A 56 -6.81 -1.80 1.38
C THR A 56 -5.56 -1.00 1.69
N GLY A 57 -4.83 -1.34 2.75
CA GLY A 57 -3.53 -0.72 3.04
C GLY A 57 -2.51 -0.96 1.93
N ALA A 58 -2.42 -2.18 1.39
CA ALA A 58 -1.52 -2.50 0.27
C ALA A 58 -1.94 -1.81 -1.04
N LEU A 59 -3.24 -1.80 -1.35
CA LEU A 59 -3.76 -1.06 -2.50
C LEU A 59 -3.48 0.43 -2.38
N GLY A 60 -3.80 1.02 -1.23
CA GLY A 60 -3.60 2.44 -0.96
C GLY A 60 -2.12 2.82 -1.00
N ALA A 61 -1.23 2.01 -0.43
CA ALA A 61 0.20 2.23 -0.54
C ALA A 61 0.68 2.21 -2.00
N GLY A 62 0.23 1.23 -2.79
CA GLY A 62 0.57 1.12 -4.22
C GLY A 62 0.03 2.26 -5.09
N LEU A 63 -1.16 2.78 -4.75
CA LEU A 63 -1.86 3.83 -5.51
C LEU A 63 -1.38 5.24 -5.16
N LEU A 64 -1.12 5.49 -3.87
CA LEU A 64 -0.92 6.85 -3.36
C LEU A 64 0.56 7.23 -3.30
N PHE A 65 1.48 6.30 -3.06
CA PHE A 65 2.88 6.68 -3.02
C PHE A 65 3.38 7.07 -4.42
N PRO A 66 3.99 8.27 -4.56
CA PRO A 66 4.62 8.63 -5.81
C PRO A 66 5.83 7.72 -6.04
N THR A 67 5.93 7.11 -7.22
CA THR A 67 7.05 6.25 -7.56
C THR A 67 7.55 6.51 -8.97
N VAL A 68 8.85 6.30 -9.17
CA VAL A 68 9.50 6.41 -10.49
C VAL A 68 9.14 5.22 -11.40
N ALA A 69 8.64 4.14 -10.81
CA ALA A 69 8.24 2.91 -11.52
C ALA A 69 6.88 3.04 -12.23
N GLY A 70 6.27 4.23 -12.24
CA GLY A 70 5.01 4.49 -12.91
C GLY A 70 3.85 3.68 -12.33
N ILE A 71 3.12 2.97 -13.19
CA ILE A 71 1.90 2.25 -12.81
C ILE A 71 2.15 0.89 -12.14
N VAL A 72 3.39 0.38 -12.16
CA VAL A 72 3.73 -0.97 -11.69
C VAL A 72 3.32 -1.20 -10.22
N PRO A 73 3.61 -0.30 -9.26
CA PRO A 73 3.24 -0.53 -7.87
C PRO A 73 1.73 -0.52 -7.65
N MET A 74 1.00 0.26 -8.44
CA MET A 74 -0.46 0.27 -8.41
C MET A 74 -1.02 -1.10 -8.82
N ILE A 75 -0.51 -1.69 -9.90
CA ILE A 75 -0.91 -3.01 -10.38
C ILE A 75 -0.60 -4.09 -9.33
N LEU A 76 0.60 -4.05 -8.74
CA LEU A 76 1.00 -5.00 -7.70
C LEU A 76 0.13 -4.88 -6.45
N GLY A 77 -0.12 -3.66 -5.97
CA GLY A 77 -1.02 -3.43 -4.83
C GLY A 77 -2.43 -3.93 -5.10
N PHE A 78 -2.94 -3.74 -6.31
CA PHE A 78 -4.25 -4.24 -6.75
C PHE A 78 -4.33 -5.77 -6.81
N ILE A 79 -3.29 -6.43 -7.34
CA ILE A 79 -3.21 -7.90 -7.36
C ILE A 79 -3.20 -8.45 -5.93
N ILE A 80 -2.39 -7.87 -5.04
CA ILE A 80 -2.31 -8.29 -3.63
C ILE A 80 -3.67 -8.13 -2.93
N PHE A 81 -4.37 -7.02 -3.19
CA PHE A 81 -5.70 -6.76 -2.66
C PHE A 81 -6.72 -7.83 -3.09
N ILE A 82 -6.81 -8.11 -4.39
CA ILE A 82 -7.71 -9.14 -4.92
C ILE A 82 -7.37 -10.50 -4.31
N LEU A 83 -6.10 -10.91 -4.32
CA LEU A 83 -5.69 -12.20 -3.78
C LEU A 83 -6.07 -12.36 -2.30
N LEU A 84 -5.86 -11.32 -1.48
CA LEU A 84 -6.23 -11.37 -0.06
C LEU A 84 -7.74 -11.47 0.16
N ILE A 85 -8.53 -10.71 -0.60
CA ILE A 85 -10.00 -10.74 -0.48
C ILE A 85 -10.54 -12.06 -1.00
N SER A 86 -10.10 -12.52 -2.17
CA SER A 86 -10.51 -13.79 -2.74
C SER A 86 -10.18 -14.96 -1.81
N LEU A 87 -8.98 -14.96 -1.21
CA LEU A 87 -8.60 -15.99 -0.24
C LEU A 87 -9.50 -15.95 1.01
N ARG A 88 -9.81 -14.76 1.54
CA ARG A 88 -10.68 -14.64 2.72
C ARG A 88 -12.11 -15.05 2.42
N LEU A 89 -12.64 -14.71 1.24
CA LEU A 89 -13.95 -15.15 0.78
C LEU A 89 -14.00 -16.68 0.61
N PHE A 90 -12.95 -17.29 0.05
CA PHE A 90 -12.87 -18.74 -0.12
C PHE A 90 -12.79 -19.50 1.21
N LEU A 91 -12.04 -18.99 2.19
CA LEU A 91 -11.91 -19.62 3.51
C LEU A 91 -13.13 -19.43 4.41
N ASN A 92 -13.96 -18.42 4.14
CA ASN A 92 -15.17 -18.11 4.90
C ASN A 92 -16.46 -18.60 4.20
N ALA A 93 -16.36 -19.27 3.05
CA ALA A 93 -17.46 -19.90 2.32
C ALA A 93 -17.61 -21.36 2.73
#